data_AF-A0A1H9D252-F1
#
_entry.id   AF-A0A1H9D252-F1
#
_cell.length_a   1.000
_cell.length_b   1.000
_cell.length_c   1.000
_cell.angle_alpha   90.00
_cell.angle_beta   90.00
_cell.angle_gamma   90.00
#
_symmetry.space_group_name_H-M   'P 1'
#
loop_
_entity.id
_entity.type
_entity.pdbx_description
1 polymer ?
#
loop_
_entity_poly.entity_id
_entity_poly.type
_entity_poly.pdbx_seq_one_letter_code
_entity_poly.pdbx_strand_id
1 'polypeptide(L)'
;MILIDEIEHGLEPHRIMGAISQIKSDQKKNAAKHRPTGQILMTTHSDVALAEAGGEALRILRRDRHTRKMSVLAVKEPEVIGPVLRFTPRALLAKRVLIIEGYTEVGMLSGIKENWPERHDDIPIEQLGAALADGNGSQGVSLAATLKGLGYETCLFRDSDTDMKPADFDKLKAAGVPIIEYSGKVNTEQAIFLPSNDELVQRLLDFAAKEHGLQSVAACIASKVDGLSPEVAEGPFSEWVQNLDIDPVELRKTLGEVVHRKKWFKEQRIGRAASTLVWDVIRSNLDSDLATTFEKIETWLYE
;
A
#
# COMPACT_ATOMS: atom_id res chain seq x y z
N MET A 1 0.95 29.24 27.85
CA MET A 1 0.38 28.54 26.69
C MET A 1 1.02 29.14 25.46
N ILE A 2 1.47 28.33 24.51
CA ILE A 2 2.01 28.77 23.22
C ILE A 2 1.11 28.21 22.13
N LEU A 3 0.72 29.05 21.18
CA LEU A 3 -0.03 28.69 19.99
C LEU A 3 0.86 28.97 18.79
N ILE A 4 1.05 27.98 17.92
CA ILE A 4 1.82 28.10 16.69
C ILE A 4 0.90 27.71 15.55
N ASP A 5 0.58 28.65 14.67
CA ASP A 5 -0.18 28.35 13.47
C ASP A 5 0.79 28.03 12.34
N GLU A 6 0.57 26.94 11.63
CA GLU A 6 1.40 26.45 10.51
C GLU A 6 2.90 26.46 10.85
N ILE A 7 3.37 25.50 11.66
CA ILE A 7 4.78 25.43 12.09
C ILE A 7 5.78 25.47 10.91
N GLU A 8 5.35 25.02 9.74
CA GLU A 8 6.12 25.00 8.50
C GLU A 8 6.22 26.35 7.77
N HIS A 9 5.44 27.35 8.16
CA HIS A 9 5.35 28.61 7.43
C HIS A 9 6.70 29.34 7.42
N GLY A 10 7.29 29.47 6.23
CA GLY A 10 8.60 30.12 6.04
C GLY A 10 9.81 29.30 6.49
N LEU A 11 9.64 28.00 6.82
CA LEU A 11 10.72 27.10 7.21
C LEU A 11 10.91 26.00 6.16
N GLU A 12 12.16 25.75 5.77
CA GLU A 12 12.50 24.55 5.00
C GLU A 12 12.44 23.27 5.88
N PRO A 13 12.31 22.06 5.29
CA PRO A 13 12.09 20.82 6.03
C PRO A 13 13.01 20.58 7.24
N HIS A 14 14.31 20.86 7.10
CA HIS A 14 15.26 20.69 8.21
C HIS A 14 15.03 21.66 9.36
N ARG A 15 14.55 22.88 9.09
CA ARG A 15 14.19 23.84 10.14
C ARG A 15 12.88 23.47 10.83
N ILE A 16 11.92 22.90 10.11
CA ILE A 16 10.69 22.36 10.70
C ILE A 16 11.05 21.27 11.72
N MET A 17 11.87 20.30 11.30
CA MET A 17 12.35 19.23 12.18
C MET A 17 13.11 19.78 13.38
N GLY A 18 14.05 20.69 13.14
CA GLY A 18 14.83 21.34 14.21
C GLY A 18 13.97 22.10 15.21
N ALA A 19 12.96 22.84 14.74
CA ALA A 19 12.04 23.58 15.60
C ALA A 19 11.22 22.64 16.51
N ILE A 20 10.62 21.58 15.95
CA ILE A 20 9.84 20.61 16.73
C ILE A 20 10.75 19.85 17.71
N SER A 21 11.93 19.41 17.27
CA SER A 21 12.91 18.75 18.14
C SER A 21 13.37 19.66 19.29
N GLN A 22 13.60 20.95 19.02
CA GLN A 22 13.97 21.93 20.04
C GLN A 22 12.84 22.14 21.05
N ILE A 23 11.59 22.31 20.57
CA ILE A 23 10.40 22.40 21.42
C ILE A 23 10.29 21.20 22.35
N LYS A 24 10.41 19.97 21.81
CA LYS A 24 10.38 18.73 22.60
C LYS A 24 11.52 18.67 23.62
N SER A 25 12.73 19.07 23.23
CA SER A 25 13.91 19.12 24.12
C SER A 25 13.68 20.05 25.31
N ASP A 26 13.13 21.24 25.05
CA ASP A 26 12.88 22.23 26.10
C ASP A 26 11.75 21.80 27.04
N GLN A 27 10.70 21.18 26.52
CA GLN A 27 9.65 20.53 27.33
C GLN A 27 10.24 19.46 28.27
N LYS A 28 11.07 18.55 27.74
CA LYS A 28 11.75 17.51 28.54
C LYS A 28 12.68 18.10 29.60
N LYS A 29 13.49 19.11 29.25
CA LYS A 29 14.39 19.79 30.19
C LYS A 29 13.63 20.50 31.31
N ASN A 30 12.53 21.17 30.98
CA ASN A 30 11.68 21.84 31.98
C ASN A 30 11.03 20.81 32.91
N ALA A 31 10.49 19.72 32.38
CA ALA A 31 9.94 18.62 33.18
C ALA A 31 10.99 18.03 34.13
N ALA A 32 12.19 17.70 33.64
CA ALA A 32 13.28 17.16 34.46
C ALA A 32 13.72 18.13 35.58
N LYS A 33 13.68 19.44 35.32
CA LYS A 33 13.99 20.49 36.30
C LYS A 33 12.80 20.89 37.18
N HIS A 34 11.68 20.18 37.10
CA HIS A 34 10.44 20.50 37.83
C HIS A 34 9.97 21.95 37.60
N ARG A 35 10.21 22.47 36.39
CA ARG A 35 9.77 23.79 35.94
C ARG A 35 8.43 23.68 35.22
N PRO A 36 7.61 24.76 35.20
CA PRO A 36 6.41 24.80 34.38
C PRO A 36 6.75 24.52 32.91
N THR A 37 6.19 23.44 32.37
CA THR A 37 6.33 23.05 30.96
C THR A 37 5.38 23.86 30.05
N GLY A 38 4.20 24.20 30.57
CA GLY A 38 3.15 24.84 29.79
C GLY A 38 2.55 23.91 28.72
N GLN A 39 1.54 24.39 28.00
CA GLN A 39 0.94 23.68 26.86
C GLN A 39 1.34 24.38 25.56
N ILE A 40 1.69 23.58 24.55
CA ILE A 40 1.98 24.01 23.18
C ILE A 40 0.94 23.36 22.27
N LEU A 41 0.23 24.18 21.50
CA LEU A 41 -0.67 23.74 20.45
C LEU A 41 -0.12 24.23 19.12
N MET A 42 0.00 23.33 18.16
CA MET A 42 0.51 23.63 16.83
C MET A 42 -0.44 23.07 15.77
N THR A 43 -0.67 23.82 14.70
CA THR A 43 -1.34 23.35 13.48
C THR A 43 -0.29 23.08 12.41
N THR A 44 -0.61 22.19 11.47
CA THR A 44 0.26 21.87 10.36
C THR A 44 -0.50 21.22 9.21
N HIS A 45 -0.05 21.53 8.00
CA HIS A 45 -0.32 20.88 6.72
C HIS A 45 0.94 20.22 6.14
N SER A 46 2.02 20.11 6.92
CA SER A 46 3.30 19.53 6.50
C SER A 46 3.41 18.07 6.91
N ASP A 47 3.72 17.20 5.94
CA ASP A 47 4.04 15.80 6.21
C ASP A 47 5.34 15.65 7.04
N VAL A 48 6.31 16.55 6.87
CA VAL A 48 7.52 16.64 7.69
C VAL A 48 7.19 16.93 9.15
N ALA A 49 6.32 17.91 9.41
CA ALA A 49 5.92 18.24 10.77
C ALA A 49 5.14 17.10 11.43
N LEU A 50 4.25 16.43 10.69
CA LEU A 50 3.52 15.25 11.16
C LEU A 50 4.49 14.12 11.54
N ALA A 51 5.43 13.79 10.66
CA ALA A 51 6.44 12.76 10.90
C ALA A 51 7.26 13.04 12.16
N GLU A 52 7.70 14.29 12.32
CA GLU A 52 8.52 14.70 13.45
C GLU A 52 7.72 14.81 14.76
N ALA A 53 6.43 15.20 14.72
CA ALA A 53 5.59 15.38 15.92
C ALA A 53 5.35 14.06 16.68
N GLY A 54 5.12 12.96 15.97
CA GLY A 54 4.86 11.64 16.54
C GLY A 54 3.41 11.43 17.00
N GLY A 55 3.00 10.15 17.13
CA GLY A 55 1.60 9.77 17.32
C GLY A 55 0.95 10.27 18.62
N GLU A 56 1.71 10.38 19.71
CA GLU A 56 1.20 10.87 21.01
C GLU A 56 0.73 12.32 20.96
N ALA A 57 1.43 13.15 20.17
CA ALA A 57 1.13 14.57 20.00
C ALA A 57 0.00 14.81 18.99
N LEU A 58 -0.35 13.81 18.17
CA LEU A 58 -1.28 13.98 17.08
C LEU A 58 -2.72 14.14 17.58
N ARG A 59 -3.38 15.20 17.10
CA ARG A 59 -4.81 15.46 17.31
C ARG A 59 -5.44 15.74 15.97
N ILE A 60 -6.52 15.02 15.66
CA ILE A 60 -7.22 15.11 14.40
C ILE A 60 -8.48 15.94 14.60
N LEU A 61 -8.55 17.07 13.92
CA LEU A 61 -9.74 17.91 13.91
C LEU A 61 -10.68 17.43 12.82
N ARG A 62 -11.95 17.23 13.19
CA ARG A 62 -13.01 16.87 12.25
C ARG A 62 -14.18 17.82 12.38
N ARG A 63 -14.71 18.23 11.24
CA ARG A 63 -15.92 19.03 11.16
C ARG A 63 -17.04 18.19 10.60
N ASP A 64 -18.09 18.04 11.39
CA ASP A 64 -19.31 17.44 10.88
C ASP A 64 -19.94 18.35 9.81
N ARG A 65 -20.23 17.81 8.62
CA ARG A 65 -20.69 18.63 7.49
C ARG A 65 -22.07 19.25 7.73
N HIS A 66 -22.97 18.54 8.43
CA HIS A 66 -24.35 18.96 8.64
C HIS A 66 -24.48 19.91 9.84
N THR A 67 -24.00 19.48 11.00
CA THR A 67 -24.11 20.21 12.27
C THR A 67 -23.03 21.28 12.43
N ARG A 68 -21.98 21.26 11.59
CA ARG A 68 -20.82 22.15 11.64
C ARG A 68 -20.02 22.07 12.95
N LYS A 69 -20.32 21.11 13.83
CA LYS A 69 -19.60 20.86 15.08
C LYS A 69 -18.19 20.38 14.80
N MET A 70 -17.24 20.88 15.59
CA MET A 70 -15.85 20.45 15.57
C MET A 70 -15.64 19.38 16.64
N SER A 71 -15.03 18.26 16.27
CA SER A 71 -14.51 17.27 17.20
C SER A 71 -12.98 17.24 17.12
N VAL A 72 -12.36 16.95 18.27
CA VAL A 72 -10.91 16.76 18.38
C VAL A 72 -10.70 15.32 18.80
N LEU A 73 -10.08 14.53 17.92
CA LEU A 73 -9.85 13.11 18.12
C LEU A 73 -8.38 12.89 18.45
N ALA A 74 -8.10 12.19 19.54
CA ALA A 74 -6.76 11.77 19.92
C ALA A 74 -6.47 10.37 19.39
N VAL A 75 -5.21 10.13 19.01
CA VAL A 75 -4.74 8.79 18.69
C VAL A 75 -4.68 7.96 19.97
N LYS A 76 -5.47 6.90 20.05
CA LYS A 76 -5.53 6.01 21.23
C LYS A 76 -4.34 5.05 21.29
N GLU A 77 -3.87 4.59 20.12
CA GLU A 77 -2.79 3.62 19.93
C GLU A 77 -1.69 4.26 19.03
N PRO A 78 -0.83 5.14 19.59
CA PRO A 78 0.20 5.85 18.82
C PRO A 78 1.17 4.95 18.05
N GLU A 79 1.44 3.76 18.55
CA GLU A 79 2.28 2.75 17.93
C GLU A 79 1.69 2.21 16.62
N VAL A 80 0.36 2.11 16.53
CA VAL A 80 -0.35 1.62 15.35
C VAL A 80 -0.25 2.61 14.18
N ILE A 81 -0.28 3.92 14.46
CA ILE A 81 -0.12 4.96 13.42
C ILE A 81 1.36 5.25 13.10
N GLY A 82 2.29 4.70 13.88
CA GLY A 82 3.74 4.91 13.72
C GLY A 82 4.27 4.63 12.30
N PRO A 83 3.90 3.50 11.64
CA PRO A 83 4.29 3.26 10.24
C PRO A 83 3.82 4.35 9.28
N VAL A 84 2.58 4.84 9.40
CA VAL A 84 2.06 5.95 8.58
C VAL A 84 2.89 7.21 8.78
N LEU A 85 3.19 7.57 10.03
CA LEU A 85 4.02 8.73 10.34
C LEU A 85 5.47 8.61 9.84
N ARG A 86 5.99 7.40 9.62
CA ARG A 86 7.34 7.19 9.09
C ARG A 86 7.39 7.16 7.57
N PHE A 87 6.48 6.42 6.94
CA PHE A 87 6.56 6.11 5.51
C PHE A 87 5.64 6.97 4.66
N THR A 88 4.46 7.34 5.19
CA THR A 88 3.43 8.04 4.41
C THR A 88 2.65 9.09 5.23
N PRO A 89 3.31 10.06 5.89
CA PRO A 89 2.62 10.98 6.81
C PRO A 89 1.54 11.82 6.10
N ARG A 90 1.74 12.10 4.80
CA ARG A 90 0.78 12.76 3.93
C ARG A 90 -0.61 12.10 3.91
N ALA A 91 -0.71 10.80 4.19
CA ALA A 91 -2.00 10.11 4.28
C ALA A 91 -2.89 10.69 5.40
N LEU A 92 -2.31 11.28 6.45
CA LEU A 92 -3.06 11.92 7.53
C LEU A 92 -3.64 13.29 7.13
N LEU A 93 -3.22 13.83 5.99
CA LEU A 93 -3.79 15.04 5.39
C LEU A 93 -4.89 14.72 4.35
N ALA A 94 -5.06 13.44 4.02
CA ALA A 94 -6.07 12.98 3.07
C ALA A 94 -7.46 12.92 3.72
N LYS A 95 -8.51 12.97 2.88
CA LYS A 95 -9.89 12.71 3.29
C LYS A 95 -10.15 11.20 3.39
N ARG A 96 -9.56 10.45 2.47
CA ARG A 96 -9.65 9.00 2.38
C ARG A 96 -8.27 8.36 2.30
N VAL A 97 -8.13 7.18 2.88
CA VAL A 97 -6.88 6.42 2.87
C VAL A 97 -7.14 4.96 2.52
N LEU A 98 -6.55 4.48 1.43
CA LEU A 98 -6.49 3.05 1.15
C LEU A 98 -5.27 2.48 1.88
N ILE A 99 -5.54 1.63 2.86
CA ILE A 99 -4.50 0.81 3.50
C ILE A 99 -4.26 -0.39 2.61
N ILE A 100 -3.00 -0.62 2.24
CA ILE A 100 -2.57 -1.72 1.39
C ILE A 100 -1.73 -2.65 2.24
N GLU A 101 -1.99 -3.96 2.23
CA GLU A 101 -1.31 -4.90 3.14
C GLU A 101 0.22 -4.80 3.10
N GLY A 102 0.82 -4.77 1.91
CA GLY A 102 2.27 -4.86 1.72
C GLY A 102 2.88 -3.76 0.86
N TYR A 103 4.19 -3.57 1.06
CA TYR A 103 4.99 -2.55 0.36
C TYR A 103 5.12 -2.82 -1.15
N THR A 104 5.05 -4.08 -1.59
CA THR A 104 5.05 -4.47 -3.01
C THR A 104 3.79 -3.97 -3.71
N GLU A 105 2.63 -4.24 -3.13
CA GLU A 105 1.33 -3.82 -3.62
C GLU A 105 1.21 -2.29 -3.62
N VAL A 106 1.78 -1.62 -2.62
CA VAL A 106 1.90 -0.15 -2.61
C VAL A 106 2.66 0.33 -3.85
N GLY A 107 3.80 -0.28 -4.18
CA GLY A 107 4.59 0.08 -5.36
C GLY A 107 3.83 -0.15 -6.67
N MET A 108 3.21 -1.32 -6.79
CA MET A 108 2.41 -1.72 -7.95
C MET A 108 1.22 -0.78 -8.17
N LEU A 109 0.40 -0.55 -7.14
CA LEU A 109 -0.76 0.33 -7.22
C LEU A 109 -0.35 1.79 -7.48
N SER A 110 0.78 2.24 -6.91
CA SER A 110 1.31 3.58 -7.15
C SER A 110 1.67 3.83 -8.62
N GLY A 111 2.06 2.79 -9.36
CA GLY A 111 2.29 2.89 -10.81
C GLY A 111 1.00 2.70 -11.63
N ILE A 112 0.17 1.72 -11.28
CA ILE A 112 -1.09 1.47 -11.99
C ILE A 112 -2.01 2.70 -11.96
N LYS A 113 -2.12 3.37 -10.81
CA LYS A 113 -2.99 4.55 -10.65
C LYS A 113 -2.67 5.70 -11.60
N GLU A 114 -1.47 5.74 -12.18
CA GLU A 114 -1.06 6.78 -13.14
C GLU A 114 -1.86 6.69 -14.45
N ASN A 115 -2.49 5.55 -14.72
CA ASN A 115 -3.33 5.32 -15.91
C ASN A 115 -4.81 5.65 -15.68
N TRP A 116 -5.22 6.01 -14.47
CA TRP A 116 -6.62 6.27 -14.15
C TRP A 116 -7.13 7.68 -14.53
N PRO A 117 -6.33 8.77 -14.44
CA PRO A 117 -6.84 10.13 -14.68
C PRO A 117 -7.58 10.31 -16.01
N GLU A 118 -7.15 9.63 -17.08
CA GLU A 118 -7.82 9.69 -18.40
C GLU A 118 -9.30 9.24 -18.36
N ARG A 119 -9.70 8.46 -17.36
CA ARG A 119 -11.10 8.02 -17.13
C ARG A 119 -11.85 8.87 -16.09
N HIS A 120 -11.20 9.85 -15.49
CA HIS A 120 -11.74 10.70 -14.41
C HIS A 120 -11.42 12.18 -14.66
N ASP A 121 -11.74 12.69 -15.84
CA ASP A 121 -11.58 14.09 -16.22
C ASP A 121 -10.13 14.64 -16.05
N ASP A 122 -9.13 13.79 -16.27
CA ASP A 122 -7.70 14.06 -16.04
C ASP A 122 -7.34 14.43 -14.59
N ILE A 123 -8.21 14.06 -13.63
CA ILE A 123 -8.01 14.31 -12.20
C ILE A 123 -7.34 13.10 -11.58
N PRO A 124 -6.14 13.23 -10.96
CA PRO A 124 -5.55 12.14 -10.18
C PRO A 124 -6.18 12.06 -8.77
N ILE A 125 -6.13 10.87 -8.16
CA ILE A 125 -6.74 10.59 -6.85
C ILE A 125 -6.28 11.57 -5.74
N GLU A 126 -5.05 12.08 -5.83
CA GLU A 126 -4.49 13.02 -4.86
C GLU A 126 -5.26 14.35 -4.83
N GLN A 127 -5.75 14.83 -5.99
CA GLN A 127 -6.53 16.06 -6.07
C GLN A 127 -7.93 15.91 -5.43
N LEU A 128 -8.45 14.68 -5.39
CA LEU A 128 -9.70 14.37 -4.67
C LEU A 128 -9.48 14.21 -3.16
N GLY A 129 -8.22 14.18 -2.72
CA GLY A 129 -7.83 13.99 -1.33
C GLY A 129 -7.79 12.52 -0.92
N ALA A 130 -7.40 11.64 -1.84
CA ALA A 130 -7.11 10.24 -1.54
C ALA A 130 -5.60 10.00 -1.36
N ALA A 131 -5.27 9.04 -0.51
CA ALA A 131 -3.90 8.59 -0.31
C ALA A 131 -3.81 7.06 -0.21
N LEU A 132 -2.67 6.53 -0.66
CA LEU A 132 -2.27 5.15 -0.41
C LEU A 132 -1.37 5.12 0.84
N ALA A 133 -1.54 4.10 1.68
CA ALA A 133 -0.69 3.90 2.84
C ALA A 133 -0.33 2.43 3.01
N ASP A 134 0.93 2.17 3.34
CA ASP A 134 1.41 0.83 3.70
C ASP A 134 0.82 0.39 5.04
N GLY A 135 0.15 -0.76 5.02
CA GLY A 135 -0.40 -1.46 6.18
C GLY A 135 0.66 -2.16 7.02
N ASN A 136 1.91 -2.23 6.55
CA ASN A 136 3.03 -2.85 7.25
C ASN A 136 2.73 -4.33 7.59
N GLY A 137 2.20 -5.05 6.60
CA GLY A 137 1.78 -6.45 6.68
C GLY A 137 0.60 -6.64 7.62
N SER A 138 0.79 -7.45 8.67
CA SER A 138 -0.26 -7.83 9.61
C SER A 138 -0.83 -6.68 10.44
N GLN A 139 -0.23 -5.48 10.40
CA GLN A 139 -0.75 -4.28 11.07
C GLN A 139 -1.84 -3.56 10.25
N GLY A 140 -2.08 -3.96 9.00
CA GLY A 140 -3.04 -3.27 8.12
C GLY A 140 -4.45 -3.20 8.71
N VAL A 141 -4.89 -4.27 9.37
CA VAL A 141 -6.20 -4.36 10.05
C VAL A 141 -6.33 -3.33 11.17
N SER A 142 -5.36 -3.31 12.11
CA SER A 142 -5.40 -2.39 13.25
C SER A 142 -5.23 -0.94 12.81
N LEU A 143 -4.40 -0.70 11.80
CA LEU A 143 -4.20 0.62 11.21
C LEU A 143 -5.49 1.13 10.54
N ALA A 144 -6.14 0.30 9.72
CA ALA A 144 -7.36 0.69 9.03
C ALA A 144 -8.50 1.03 10.02
N ALA A 145 -8.68 0.21 11.07
CA ALA A 145 -9.63 0.49 12.13
C ALA A 145 -9.29 1.77 12.92
N THR A 146 -8.00 2.01 13.19
CA THR A 146 -7.52 3.23 13.88
C THR A 146 -7.81 4.49 13.05
N LEU A 147 -7.50 4.49 11.75
CA LEU A 147 -7.78 5.62 10.87
C LEU A 147 -9.29 5.87 10.74
N LYS A 148 -10.09 4.81 10.59
CA LYS A 148 -11.55 4.96 10.57
C LYS A 148 -12.07 5.57 11.88
N GLY A 149 -11.54 5.15 13.03
CA GLY A 149 -11.85 5.73 14.35
C GLY A 149 -11.41 7.19 14.53
N LEU A 150 -10.39 7.63 13.79
CA LEU A 150 -9.97 9.03 13.69
C LEU A 150 -10.79 9.83 12.66
N GLY A 151 -11.82 9.22 12.09
CA GLY A 151 -12.76 9.85 11.15
C GLY A 151 -12.19 10.05 9.75
N TYR A 152 -11.23 9.22 9.32
CA TYR A 152 -10.86 9.10 7.91
C TYR A 152 -11.82 8.14 7.21
N GLU A 153 -12.11 8.38 5.93
CA GLU A 153 -12.64 7.30 5.10
C GLU A 153 -11.50 6.31 4.84
N THR A 154 -11.74 5.03 5.10
CA THR A 154 -10.65 4.04 5.10
C THR A 154 -11.14 2.73 4.51
N CYS A 155 -10.34 2.15 3.62
CA CYS A 155 -10.53 0.83 3.03
C CYS A 155 -9.25 0.02 3.20
N LEU A 156 -9.36 -1.29 3.34
CA LEU A 156 -8.23 -2.22 3.33
C LEU A 156 -8.18 -2.98 2.00
N PHE A 157 -7.05 -2.92 1.31
CA PHE A 157 -6.72 -3.79 0.19
C PHE A 157 -5.69 -4.82 0.64
N ARG A 158 -5.96 -6.10 0.36
CA ARG A 158 -5.07 -7.22 0.64
C ARG A 158 -5.18 -8.32 -0.40
N ASP A 159 -4.22 -9.23 -0.42
CA ASP A 159 -4.37 -10.49 -1.14
C ASP A 159 -5.27 -11.47 -0.34
N SER A 160 -5.57 -12.64 -0.93
CA SER A 160 -6.47 -13.61 -0.31
C SER A 160 -5.82 -14.97 -0.01
N ASP A 161 -4.49 -15.08 -0.15
CA ASP A 161 -3.76 -16.34 0.06
C ASP A 161 -3.92 -16.90 1.49
N THR A 162 -4.12 -15.99 2.44
CA THR A 162 -4.28 -16.28 3.86
C THR A 162 -5.66 -15.82 4.32
N ASP A 163 -6.40 -16.72 4.96
CA ASP A 163 -7.70 -16.38 5.53
C ASP A 163 -7.54 -15.32 6.64
N MET A 164 -8.36 -14.27 6.60
CA MET A 164 -8.39 -13.27 7.65
C MET A 164 -8.87 -13.92 8.96
N LYS A 165 -8.19 -13.61 10.07
CA LYS A 165 -8.61 -14.12 11.38
C LYS A 165 -10.02 -13.60 11.72
N PRO A 166 -10.92 -14.41 12.28
CA PRO A 166 -12.28 -13.98 12.61
C PRO A 166 -12.33 -12.69 13.45
N ALA A 167 -11.43 -12.56 14.43
CA ALA A 167 -11.35 -11.36 15.28
C ALA A 167 -10.96 -10.09 14.49
N ASP A 168 -10.09 -10.22 13.48
CA ASP A 168 -9.68 -9.10 12.63
C ASP A 168 -10.81 -8.68 11.68
N PHE A 169 -11.53 -9.67 11.12
CA PHE A 169 -12.72 -9.42 10.32
C PHE A 169 -13.82 -8.71 11.13
N ASP A 170 -14.12 -9.20 12.33
CA ASP A 170 -15.10 -8.58 13.22
C ASP A 170 -14.70 -7.15 13.60
N LYS A 171 -13.39 -6.90 13.81
CA LYS A 171 -12.87 -5.55 14.08
C LYS A 171 -13.10 -4.60 12.91
N LEU A 172 -12.80 -4.99 11.68
CA LEU A 172 -13.02 -4.16 10.49
C LEU A 172 -14.51 -3.94 10.23
N LYS A 173 -15.31 -4.99 10.38
CA LYS A 173 -16.77 -4.92 10.25
C LYS A 173 -17.39 -3.97 11.26
N ALA A 174 -17.00 -4.08 12.54
CA ALA A 174 -17.48 -3.19 13.59
C ALA A 174 -17.04 -1.73 13.39
N ALA A 175 -15.87 -1.50 12.78
CA ALA A 175 -15.41 -0.16 12.41
C ALA A 175 -16.07 0.39 11.13
N GLY A 176 -16.74 -0.46 10.33
CA GLY A 176 -17.30 -0.08 9.03
C GLY A 176 -16.20 0.17 7.98
N VAL A 177 -15.12 -0.61 8.03
CA VAL A 177 -14.02 -0.56 7.05
C VAL A 177 -14.30 -1.59 5.95
N PRO A 178 -14.53 -1.18 4.68
CA PRO A 178 -14.59 -2.10 3.56
C PRO A 178 -13.25 -2.79 3.33
N ILE A 179 -13.33 -4.04 2.85
CA ILE A 179 -12.18 -4.87 2.48
C ILE A 179 -12.32 -5.18 0.99
N ILE A 180 -11.23 -4.95 0.25
CA ILE A 180 -11.08 -5.37 -1.13
C ILE A 180 -9.97 -6.44 -1.14
N GLU A 181 -10.27 -7.60 -1.69
CA GLU A 181 -9.32 -8.70 -1.84
C GLU A 181 -9.61 -9.47 -3.12
N TYR A 182 -8.59 -10.17 -3.64
CA TYR A 182 -8.74 -11.07 -4.79
C TYR A 182 -9.68 -12.23 -4.44
N SER A 183 -10.44 -12.73 -5.40
CA SER A 183 -11.12 -14.02 -5.24
C SER A 183 -10.16 -15.20 -5.40
N GLY A 184 -10.55 -16.37 -4.89
CA GLY A 184 -9.86 -17.63 -5.19
C GLY A 184 -8.67 -18.00 -4.30
N LYS A 185 -8.44 -17.30 -3.18
CA LYS A 185 -7.35 -17.57 -2.22
C LYS A 185 -5.96 -17.52 -2.84
N VAL A 186 -5.65 -16.39 -3.47
CA VAL A 186 -4.41 -16.20 -4.22
C VAL A 186 -3.59 -15.05 -3.66
N ASN A 187 -2.27 -15.16 -3.77
CA ASN A 187 -1.37 -14.04 -3.52
C ASN A 187 -1.34 -13.10 -4.74
N THR A 188 -0.73 -11.93 -4.57
CA THR A 188 -0.59 -10.93 -5.63
C THR A 188 0.10 -11.49 -6.88
N GLU A 189 1.16 -12.28 -6.74
CA GLU A 189 1.87 -12.86 -7.89
C GLU A 189 0.96 -13.81 -8.70
N GLN A 190 0.22 -14.70 -8.04
CA GLN A 190 -0.75 -15.57 -8.70
C GLN A 190 -1.86 -14.78 -9.36
N ALA A 191 -2.39 -13.73 -8.71
CA ALA A 191 -3.41 -12.85 -9.28
C ALA A 191 -2.93 -12.18 -10.59
N ILE A 192 -1.62 -11.95 -10.75
CA ILE A 192 -1.01 -11.43 -11.98
C ILE A 192 -0.85 -12.52 -13.04
N PHE A 193 -0.27 -13.68 -12.69
CA PHE A 193 0.06 -14.72 -13.67
C PHE A 193 -1.18 -15.46 -14.20
N LEU A 194 -2.20 -15.70 -13.37
CA LEU A 194 -3.40 -16.46 -13.75
C LEU A 194 -4.15 -15.89 -14.97
N PRO A 195 -4.47 -14.58 -15.04
CA PRO A 195 -5.16 -14.02 -16.19
C PRO A 195 -4.24 -13.64 -17.37
N SER A 196 -2.92 -13.79 -17.24
CA SER A 196 -1.96 -13.38 -18.26
C SER A 196 -1.98 -14.31 -19.48
N ASN A 197 -2.04 -13.75 -20.69
CA ASN A 197 -1.78 -14.52 -21.90
C ASN A 197 -0.28 -14.91 -22.03
N ASP A 198 0.07 -15.81 -22.95
CA ASP A 198 1.44 -16.33 -23.08
C ASP A 198 2.49 -15.24 -23.31
N GLU A 199 2.15 -14.20 -24.10
CA GLU A 199 3.03 -13.06 -24.35
C GLU A 199 3.32 -12.27 -23.07
N LEU A 200 2.29 -12.01 -22.26
CA LEU A 200 2.45 -11.30 -20.99
C LEU A 200 3.17 -12.14 -19.95
N VAL A 201 2.95 -13.47 -19.92
CA VAL A 201 3.75 -14.38 -19.09
C VAL A 201 5.22 -14.29 -19.48
N GLN A 202 5.56 -14.33 -20.78
CA GLN A 202 6.93 -14.16 -21.25
C GLN A 202 7.53 -12.83 -20.75
N ARG A 203 6.81 -11.72 -20.92
CA ARG A 203 7.29 -10.40 -20.47
C ARG A 203 7.51 -10.31 -18.95
N LEU A 204 6.67 -10.97 -18.16
CA LEU A 204 6.84 -11.08 -16.71
C LEU A 204 8.07 -11.92 -16.34
N LEU A 205 8.31 -13.02 -17.07
CA LEU A 205 9.51 -13.86 -16.89
C LEU A 205 10.79 -13.14 -17.30
N ASP A 206 10.77 -12.40 -18.41
CA ASP A 206 11.89 -11.56 -18.86
C ASP A 206 12.21 -10.47 -17.82
N PHE A 207 11.18 -9.86 -17.24
CA PHE A 207 11.34 -8.91 -16.14
C PHE A 207 11.99 -9.56 -14.92
N ALA A 208 11.52 -10.75 -14.50
CA ALA A 208 12.13 -11.49 -13.41
C ALA A 208 13.60 -11.87 -13.72
N ALA A 209 13.88 -12.33 -14.95
CA ALA A 209 15.22 -12.70 -15.41
C ALA A 209 16.18 -11.50 -15.44
N LYS A 210 15.67 -10.30 -15.78
CA LYS A 210 16.44 -9.06 -15.74
C LYS A 210 16.83 -8.68 -14.31
N GLU A 211 15.93 -8.84 -13.34
CA GLU A 211 16.18 -8.46 -11.95
C GLU A 211 16.98 -9.51 -11.16
N HIS A 212 16.78 -10.81 -11.45
CA HIS A 212 17.31 -11.92 -10.64
C HIS A 212 18.28 -12.84 -11.40
N GLY A 213 18.50 -12.60 -12.68
CA GLY A 213 19.35 -13.41 -13.56
C GLY A 213 18.61 -14.58 -14.20
N LEU A 214 18.73 -14.70 -15.53
CA LEU A 214 18.03 -15.71 -16.34
C LEU A 214 18.23 -17.14 -15.82
N GLN A 215 19.49 -17.58 -15.65
CA GLN A 215 19.81 -18.94 -15.21
C GLN A 215 19.22 -19.26 -13.82
N SER A 216 19.20 -18.27 -12.91
CA SER A 216 18.63 -18.45 -11.57
C SER A 216 17.11 -18.60 -11.62
N VAL A 217 16.46 -17.76 -12.42
CA VAL A 217 15.01 -17.79 -12.65
C VAL A 217 14.60 -19.12 -13.30
N ALA A 218 15.26 -19.50 -14.40
CA ALA A 218 15.03 -20.74 -15.12
C ALA A 218 15.18 -21.97 -14.21
N ALA A 219 16.28 -22.07 -13.45
CA ALA A 219 16.50 -23.17 -12.52
C ALA A 219 15.44 -23.24 -11.42
N CYS A 220 14.98 -22.10 -10.89
CA CYS A 220 13.91 -22.07 -9.89
C CYS A 220 12.57 -22.56 -10.45
N ILE A 221 12.21 -22.18 -11.67
CA ILE A 221 10.97 -22.60 -12.33
C ILE A 221 11.04 -24.09 -12.69
N ALA A 222 12.13 -24.53 -13.33
CA ALA A 222 12.35 -25.94 -13.68
C ALA A 222 12.28 -26.87 -12.47
N SER A 223 12.70 -26.41 -11.28
CA SER A 223 12.58 -27.20 -10.04
C SER A 223 11.15 -27.44 -9.54
N LYS A 224 10.15 -26.78 -10.16
CA LYS A 224 8.73 -26.83 -9.75
C LYS A 224 7.78 -27.22 -10.87
N VAL A 225 8.24 -27.26 -12.12
CA VAL A 225 7.43 -27.64 -13.27
C VAL A 225 7.95 -29.00 -13.76
N ASP A 226 7.15 -30.04 -13.57
CA ASP A 226 7.52 -31.39 -13.99
C ASP A 226 7.71 -31.44 -15.52
N GLY A 227 8.79 -32.09 -15.96
CA GLY A 227 9.14 -32.19 -17.38
C GLY A 227 9.88 -30.97 -17.96
N LEU A 228 10.06 -29.89 -17.20
CA LEU A 228 10.81 -28.71 -17.64
C LEU A 228 12.26 -28.76 -17.13
N SER A 229 13.24 -28.81 -18.05
CA SER A 229 14.67 -28.68 -17.67
C SER A 229 15.06 -27.20 -17.54
N PRO A 230 16.12 -26.87 -16.78
CA PRO A 230 16.62 -25.49 -16.69
C PRO A 230 16.98 -24.91 -18.06
N GLU A 231 17.56 -25.69 -18.96
CA GLU A 231 17.95 -25.24 -20.31
C GLU A 231 16.73 -24.89 -21.16
N VAL A 232 15.65 -25.67 -21.06
CA VAL A 232 14.38 -25.36 -21.73
C VAL A 232 13.73 -24.14 -21.07
N ALA A 233 13.83 -24.01 -19.74
CA ALA A 233 13.31 -22.88 -18.98
C ALA A 233 14.05 -21.54 -19.21
N GLU A 234 15.19 -21.55 -19.92
CA GLU A 234 15.83 -20.33 -20.41
C GLU A 234 15.24 -19.86 -21.76
N GLY A 235 14.55 -20.77 -22.47
CA GLY A 235 13.88 -20.51 -23.73
C GLY A 235 12.53 -19.79 -23.59
N PRO A 236 11.85 -19.53 -24.71
CA PRO A 236 10.56 -18.84 -24.71
C PRO A 236 9.46 -19.70 -24.09
N PHE A 237 8.58 -19.06 -23.33
CA PHE A 237 7.43 -19.66 -22.66
C PHE A 237 6.49 -20.40 -23.63
N SER A 238 6.37 -19.92 -24.87
CA SER A 238 5.59 -20.59 -25.91
C SER A 238 6.09 -22.01 -26.24
N GLU A 239 7.39 -22.27 -26.13
CA GLU A 239 7.95 -23.61 -26.30
C GLU A 239 7.61 -24.51 -25.11
N TRP A 240 7.45 -23.96 -23.91
CA TRP A 240 7.06 -24.75 -22.74
C TRP A 240 5.63 -25.23 -22.90
N VAL A 241 4.71 -24.34 -23.29
CA VAL A 241 3.30 -24.66 -23.52
C VAL A 241 3.12 -25.71 -24.62
N GLN A 242 3.98 -25.73 -25.63
CA GLN A 242 3.92 -26.72 -26.71
C GLN A 242 4.47 -28.10 -26.32
N ASN A 243 5.50 -28.13 -25.47
CA ASN A 243 6.27 -29.35 -25.19
C ASN A 243 5.92 -30.00 -23.85
N LEU A 244 5.27 -29.26 -22.93
CA LEU A 244 4.81 -29.78 -21.64
C LEU A 244 3.38 -30.28 -21.74
N ASP A 245 3.14 -31.47 -21.20
CA ASP A 245 1.79 -32.00 -20.96
C ASP A 245 1.28 -31.48 -19.60
N ILE A 246 1.06 -30.17 -19.51
CA ILE A 246 0.55 -29.50 -18.31
C ILE A 246 -0.62 -28.58 -18.68
N ASP A 247 -1.62 -28.52 -17.81
CA ASP A 247 -2.70 -27.57 -17.95
C ASP A 247 -2.16 -26.12 -17.92
N PRO A 248 -2.49 -25.26 -18.91
CA PRO A 248 -1.95 -23.90 -18.97
C PRO A 248 -2.31 -23.02 -17.76
N VAL A 249 -3.41 -23.30 -17.07
CA VAL A 249 -3.81 -22.56 -15.85
C VAL A 249 -2.98 -23.04 -14.66
N GLU A 250 -2.78 -24.35 -14.53
CA GLU A 250 -1.89 -24.93 -13.52
C GLU A 250 -0.44 -24.44 -13.66
N LEU A 251 0.06 -24.34 -14.89
CA LEU A 251 1.39 -23.79 -15.16
C LEU A 251 1.51 -22.35 -14.66
N ARG A 252 0.57 -21.47 -15.03
CA ARG A 252 0.54 -20.06 -14.57
C ARG A 252 0.43 -19.94 -13.05
N LYS A 253 -0.39 -20.77 -12.42
CA LYS A 253 -0.51 -20.83 -10.97
C LYS A 253 0.82 -21.20 -10.31
N THR A 254 1.52 -22.17 -10.89
CA THR A 254 2.84 -22.63 -10.44
C THR A 254 3.89 -21.53 -10.60
N LEU A 255 3.88 -20.79 -11.72
CA LEU A 255 4.76 -19.64 -11.93
C LEU A 255 4.54 -18.57 -10.84
N GLY A 256 3.28 -18.17 -10.60
CA GLY A 256 2.95 -17.22 -9.53
C GLY A 256 3.46 -17.68 -8.16
N GLU A 257 3.30 -18.96 -7.83
CA GLU A 257 3.81 -19.55 -6.58
C GLU A 257 5.35 -19.51 -6.49
N VAL A 258 6.06 -19.78 -7.59
CA VAL A 258 7.52 -19.67 -7.65
C VAL A 258 7.96 -18.24 -7.40
N VAL A 259 7.36 -17.27 -8.09
CA VAL A 259 7.67 -15.83 -7.94
C VAL A 259 7.44 -15.40 -6.48
N HIS A 260 6.31 -15.78 -5.90
CA HIS A 260 5.97 -15.48 -4.52
C HIS A 260 6.98 -16.07 -3.53
N ARG A 261 7.26 -17.39 -3.60
CA ARG A 261 8.19 -18.07 -2.69
C ARG A 261 9.61 -17.54 -2.79
N LYS A 262 10.04 -17.19 -4.00
CA LYS A 262 11.36 -16.62 -4.25
C LYS A 262 11.42 -15.12 -3.97
N LYS A 263 10.28 -14.50 -3.65
CA LYS A 263 10.16 -13.08 -3.30
C LYS A 263 10.67 -12.16 -4.42
N TRP A 264 10.53 -12.59 -5.68
CA TRP A 264 11.10 -11.87 -6.82
C TRP A 264 10.51 -10.47 -6.99
N PHE A 265 9.25 -10.27 -6.60
CA PHE A 265 8.58 -8.96 -6.65
C PHE A 265 8.47 -8.31 -5.27
N LYS A 266 9.16 -8.82 -4.23
CA LYS A 266 8.98 -8.39 -2.83
C LYS A 266 9.74 -7.10 -2.46
N GLU A 267 9.62 -6.07 -3.29
CA GLU A 267 10.12 -4.72 -3.04
C GLU A 267 9.23 -3.68 -3.72
N GLN A 268 9.01 -2.52 -3.10
CA GLN A 268 8.20 -1.45 -3.71
C GLN A 268 8.78 -0.95 -5.03
N ARG A 269 10.11 -0.85 -5.15
CA ARG A 269 10.77 -0.48 -6.41
C ARG A 269 10.39 -1.46 -7.52
N ILE A 270 10.48 -2.76 -7.24
CA ILE A 270 10.18 -3.82 -8.20
C ILE A 270 8.69 -3.83 -8.52
N GLY A 271 7.81 -3.76 -7.51
CA GLY A 271 6.36 -3.65 -7.72
C GLY A 271 5.97 -2.46 -8.59
N ARG A 272 6.60 -1.28 -8.36
CA ARG A 272 6.40 -0.10 -9.21
C ARG A 272 6.95 -0.30 -10.63
N ALA A 273 8.11 -0.92 -10.79
CA ALA A 273 8.68 -1.21 -12.11
C ALA A 273 7.83 -2.23 -12.90
N ALA A 274 7.23 -3.20 -12.22
CA ALA A 274 6.33 -4.19 -12.83
C ALA A 274 4.94 -3.62 -13.15
N SER A 275 4.55 -2.47 -12.58
CA SER A 275 3.18 -1.92 -12.68
C SER A 275 2.67 -1.76 -14.11
N THR A 276 3.53 -1.39 -15.08
CA THR A 276 3.14 -1.30 -16.50
C THR A 276 2.81 -2.68 -17.07
N LEU A 277 3.55 -3.73 -16.72
CA LEU A 277 3.24 -5.10 -17.14
C LEU A 277 1.92 -5.56 -16.52
N VAL A 278 1.71 -5.30 -15.23
CA VAL A 278 0.45 -5.64 -14.55
C VAL A 278 -0.73 -4.87 -15.15
N TRP A 279 -0.53 -3.62 -15.55
CA TRP A 279 -1.55 -2.84 -16.25
C TRP A 279 -1.90 -3.43 -17.62
N ASP A 280 -0.92 -3.92 -18.38
CA ASP A 280 -1.17 -4.64 -19.63
C ASP A 280 -1.96 -5.94 -19.39
N VAL A 281 -1.66 -6.65 -18.30
CA VAL A 281 -2.44 -7.83 -17.87
C VAL A 281 -3.90 -7.46 -17.59
N ILE A 282 -4.14 -6.44 -16.79
CA ILE A 282 -5.49 -5.92 -16.49
C ILE A 282 -6.23 -5.58 -17.79
N ARG A 283 -5.58 -4.85 -18.70
CA ARG A 283 -6.17 -4.46 -19.99
C ARG A 283 -6.43 -5.62 -20.94
N SER A 284 -5.63 -6.69 -20.87
CA SER A 284 -5.78 -7.86 -21.74
C SER A 284 -6.97 -8.73 -21.35
N ASN A 285 -7.43 -8.64 -20.09
CA ASN A 285 -8.52 -9.45 -19.56
C ASN A 285 -9.30 -8.67 -18.47
N LEU A 286 -10.23 -7.82 -18.91
CA LEU A 286 -11.02 -6.96 -18.03
C LEU A 286 -11.99 -7.72 -17.11
N ASP A 287 -12.38 -8.94 -17.50
CA ASP A 287 -13.26 -9.81 -16.71
C ASP A 287 -12.48 -10.62 -15.65
N SER A 288 -11.14 -10.50 -15.63
CA SER A 288 -10.32 -11.18 -14.64
C SER A 288 -10.56 -10.65 -13.23
N ASP A 289 -10.34 -11.51 -12.23
CA ASP A 289 -10.43 -11.11 -10.83
C ASP A 289 -9.44 -9.98 -10.49
N LEU A 290 -8.24 -10.00 -11.08
CA LEU A 290 -7.28 -8.91 -10.98
C LEU A 290 -7.89 -7.59 -11.48
N ALA A 291 -8.42 -7.57 -12.71
CA ALA A 291 -8.99 -6.36 -13.29
C ALA A 291 -10.17 -5.82 -12.48
N THR A 292 -11.12 -6.68 -12.12
CA THR A 292 -12.30 -6.28 -11.33
C THR A 292 -11.93 -5.84 -9.90
N THR A 293 -10.88 -6.40 -9.30
CA THR A 293 -10.36 -5.95 -8.00
C THR A 293 -9.78 -4.54 -8.11
N PHE A 294 -8.97 -4.26 -9.13
CA PHE A 294 -8.41 -2.94 -9.36
C PHE A 294 -9.46 -1.90 -9.73
N GLU A 295 -10.53 -2.29 -10.46
CA GLU A 295 -11.68 -1.43 -10.73
C GLU A 295 -12.41 -1.02 -9.44
N LYS A 296 -12.61 -1.97 -8.49
CA LYS A 296 -13.18 -1.65 -7.17
C LYS A 296 -12.29 -0.68 -6.38
N ILE A 297 -10.97 -0.86 -6.44
CA ILE A 297 -10.00 0.02 -5.77
C ILE A 297 -10.09 1.43 -6.37
N GLU A 298 -10.04 1.52 -7.70
CA GLU A 298 -10.15 2.78 -8.41
C GLU A 298 -11.45 3.50 -8.08
N THR A 299 -12.60 2.81 -8.22
CA THR A 299 -13.92 3.36 -7.90
C THR A 299 -13.95 3.92 -6.48
N TRP A 300 -13.49 3.15 -5.49
CA TRP A 300 -13.45 3.59 -4.10
C TRP A 300 -12.55 4.81 -3.86
N LEU A 301 -11.45 4.95 -4.60
CA LEU A 301 -10.53 6.08 -4.49
C LEU A 301 -11.11 7.37 -5.09
N TYR A 302 -11.97 7.26 -6.11
CA TYR A 302 -12.58 8.39 -6.81
C TYR A 302 -13.94 8.86 -6.24
N GLU A 303 -14.69 8.01 -5.52
CA GLU A 303 -16.04 8.32 -4.97
C GLU A 303 -16.06 9.23 -3.73
#